data_AF-A0A0X8V9N9-F1
#
_entry.id   AF-A0A0X8V9N9-F1
#
_cell.length_a   1.000
_cell.length_b   1.000
_cell.length_c   1.000
_cell.angle_alpha   90.00
_cell.angle_beta   90.00
_cell.angle_gamma   90.00
#
_symmetry.space_group_name_H-M   'P 1'
#
loop_
_entity.id
_entity.type
_entity.pdbx_description
1 polymer ?
#
loop_
_entity_poly.entity_id
_entity_poly.type
_entity_poly.pdbx_seq_one_letter_code
_entity_poly.pdbx_strand_id
1 'polypeptide(L)'
;MKGIVVLVAEWLITCLIAYAGLSGKQISFINGPRSAVITLGTIGFAMCMIMPTIGKFISNASAHPLTIMGYIFGTIALLTTATQIFKWKIPILCDPKIALLVVAGCIVIKSIIGRFAPLIVK
;
A
#
# COMPACT_ATOMS: atom_id res chain seq x y z
N MET A 1 -2.65 19.30 -12.22
CA MET A 1 -2.85 18.14 -13.13
C MET A 1 -1.96 16.93 -12.82
N LYS A 2 -0.65 17.06 -12.51
CA LYS A 2 0.24 15.91 -12.23
C LYS A 2 -0.24 14.96 -11.11
N GLY A 3 -0.87 15.47 -10.05
CA GLY A 3 -1.25 14.62 -8.90
C GLY A 3 -2.48 13.72 -9.09
N ILE A 4 -3.32 13.93 -10.10
CA ILE A 4 -4.51 13.06 -10.34
C ILE A 4 -4.12 11.84 -11.16
N VAL A 5 -3.26 12.04 -12.16
CA VAL A 5 -2.73 10.97 -13.02
C VAL A 5 -2.02 9.91 -12.18
N VAL A 6 -1.22 10.32 -11.19
CA VAL A 6 -0.51 9.37 -10.35
C VAL A 6 -1.45 8.59 -9.41
N LEU A 7 -2.54 9.21 -8.94
CA LEU A 7 -3.54 8.52 -8.12
C LEU A 7 -4.30 7.47 -8.92
N VAL A 8 -4.72 7.83 -10.14
CA VAL A 8 -5.37 6.90 -11.07
C VAL A 8 -4.43 5.75 -11.42
N ALA A 9 -3.16 6.03 -11.66
CA ALA A 9 -2.15 5.00 -11.91
C ALA A 9 -1.95 4.09 -10.69
N GLU A 10 -1.81 4.65 -9.48
CA GLU A 10 -1.61 3.89 -8.24
C GLU A 10 -2.80 2.98 -7.95
N TRP A 11 -4.02 3.49 -8.10
CA TRP A 11 -5.25 2.70 -7.95
C TRP A 11 -5.37 1.62 -9.01
N LEU A 12 -5.07 1.93 -10.27
CA LEU A 12 -5.07 0.95 -11.35
C LEU A 12 -4.08 -0.18 -11.07
N ILE A 13 -2.83 0.15 -10.73
CA ILE A 13 -1.78 -0.84 -10.47
C ILE A 13 -2.15 -1.70 -9.25
N THR A 14 -2.64 -1.09 -8.17
CA THR A 14 -3.06 -1.80 -6.96
C THR A 14 -4.24 -2.74 -7.27
N CYS A 15 -5.27 -2.27 -7.98
CA CYS A 15 -6.40 -3.10 -8.39
C CYS A 15 -5.97 -4.24 -9.33
N LEU A 16 -5.09 -3.97 -10.28
CA LEU A 16 -4.62 -4.97 -11.24
C LEU A 16 -3.87 -6.10 -10.52
N ILE A 17 -2.98 -5.76 -9.59
CA ILE A 17 -2.19 -6.73 -8.83
C ILE A 17 -3.06 -7.44 -7.78
N ALA A 18 -4.00 -6.73 -7.13
CA ALA A 18 -4.95 -7.35 -6.22
C ALA A 18 -5.86 -8.35 -6.93
N TYR A 19 -6.39 -7.97 -8.11
CA TYR A 19 -7.18 -8.85 -8.95
C TYR A 19 -6.37 -10.06 -9.45
N ALA A 20 -5.13 -9.84 -9.89
CA ALA A 20 -4.19 -10.90 -10.26
C ALA A 20 -3.97 -11.90 -9.12
N GLY A 21 -3.73 -11.40 -7.90
CA GLY A 21 -3.51 -12.22 -6.71
C GLY A 21 -4.74 -13.01 -6.26
N LEU A 22 -5.94 -12.43 -6.38
CA LEU A 22 -7.22 -13.08 -6.04
C LEU A 22 -7.66 -14.10 -7.08
N SER A 23 -7.43 -13.80 -8.37
CA SER A 23 -7.87 -14.64 -9.49
C SER A 23 -7.04 -15.91 -9.65
N GLY A 24 -5.93 -16.06 -8.91
CA GLY A 24 -5.07 -17.25 -8.94
C GLY A 24 -4.40 -17.52 -10.29
N LYS A 25 -4.59 -16.63 -11.26
CA LYS A 25 -4.10 -16.75 -12.63
C LYS A 25 -2.66 -16.25 -12.65
N GLN A 26 -1.73 -17.11 -13.07
CA GLN A 26 -0.31 -16.77 -13.15
C GLN A 26 -0.08 -15.72 -14.24
N ILE A 27 -0.04 -14.44 -13.85
CA ILE A 27 0.30 -13.36 -14.76
C ILE A 27 1.80 -13.13 -14.62
N SER A 28 2.55 -13.70 -15.58
CA SER A 28 3.97 -13.58 -15.96
C SER A 28 5.10 -13.53 -14.89
N PHE A 29 4.82 -13.26 -13.61
CA PHE A 29 5.78 -13.22 -12.50
C PHE A 29 5.13 -13.45 -11.12
N ILE A 30 3.78 -13.44 -11.04
CA ILE A 30 3.02 -13.75 -9.83
C ILE A 30 2.70 -15.25 -9.78
N ASN A 31 3.60 -16.03 -9.16
CA ASN A 31 3.39 -17.44 -8.85
C ASN A 31 2.57 -17.61 -7.56
N GLY A 32 1.31 -17.19 -7.63
CA GLY A 32 0.31 -17.38 -6.58
C GLY A 32 0.13 -16.18 -5.63
N PRO A 33 -0.88 -16.24 -4.76
CA PRO A 33 -1.35 -15.09 -3.98
C PRO A 33 -0.25 -14.50 -3.08
N ARG A 34 0.67 -15.33 -2.58
CA ARG A 34 1.80 -14.87 -1.75
C ARG A 34 2.75 -13.94 -2.50
N SER A 35 3.09 -14.30 -3.73
CA SER A 35 3.95 -13.47 -4.59
C SER A 35 3.26 -12.15 -4.96
N ALA A 36 1.94 -12.17 -5.14
CA ALA A 36 1.16 -10.96 -5.37
C ALA A 36 1.23 -10.00 -4.18
N VAL A 37 1.15 -10.50 -2.93
CA VAL A 37 1.30 -9.65 -1.73
C VAL A 37 2.68 -9.02 -1.67
N ILE A 38 3.74 -9.80 -1.93
CA ILE A 38 5.11 -9.31 -1.89
C ILE A 38 5.32 -8.25 -2.97
N THR A 39 4.92 -8.52 -4.22
CA THR A 39 5.03 -7.57 -5.33
C THR A 39 4.23 -6.30 -5.07
N LEU A 40 2.99 -6.41 -4.56
CA LEU A 40 2.14 -5.28 -4.23
C LEU A 40 2.73 -4.46 -3.06
N GLY A 41 3.28 -5.12 -2.05
CA GLY A 41 3.98 -4.50 -0.92
C GLY A 41 5.25 -3.75 -1.37
N THR A 42 6.08 -4.36 -2.22
CA THR A 42 7.29 -3.74 -2.75
C THR A 42 6.97 -2.55 -3.66
N ILE A 43 6.00 -2.69 -4.57
CA ILE A 43 5.57 -1.58 -5.43
C ILE A 43 4.95 -0.46 -4.59
N GLY A 44 4.08 -0.79 -3.64
CA GLY A 44 3.48 0.18 -2.73
C GLY A 44 4.52 0.94 -1.91
N PHE A 45 5.55 0.25 -1.42
CA PHE A 45 6.67 0.88 -0.73
C PHE A 45 7.51 1.79 -1.64
N ALA A 46 7.84 1.31 -2.84
CA ALA A 46 8.59 2.09 -3.82
C ALA A 46 7.83 3.36 -4.23
N MET A 47 6.53 3.25 -4.51
CA MET A 47 5.68 4.41 -4.79
C MET A 47 5.64 5.39 -3.61
N CYS A 48 5.60 4.89 -2.38
CA CYS A 48 5.61 5.74 -1.18
C CYS A 48 6.95 6.51 -0.99
N MET A 49 8.08 5.92 -1.38
CA MET A 49 9.41 6.56 -1.33
C MET A 49 9.65 7.53 -2.49
N ILE A 50 9.27 7.14 -3.71
CA ILE A 50 9.53 7.91 -4.94
C ILE A 50 8.58 9.10 -5.06
N MET A 51 7.38 9.01 -4.49
CA MET A 51 6.34 10.02 -4.63
C MET A 51 6.35 11.02 -3.45
N PRO A 52 6.55 12.32 -3.69
CA PRO A 52 6.77 13.32 -2.64
C PRO A 52 5.48 13.74 -1.92
N THR A 53 4.37 13.03 -2.08
CA THR A 53 3.06 13.39 -1.49
C THR A 53 2.99 13.16 0.01
N ILE A 54 3.82 12.31 0.59
CA ILE A 54 3.82 12.04 2.04
C ILE A 54 5.15 12.46 2.68
N GLY A 55 6.28 12.26 2.00
CA GLY A 55 7.60 12.71 2.47
C GLY A 55 7.69 14.23 2.69
N LYS A 56 7.09 15.04 1.80
CA LYS A 56 6.99 16.50 2.02
C LYS A 56 6.02 16.87 3.14
N PHE A 57 4.98 16.08 3.40
CA PHE A 57 4.00 16.35 4.47
C PHE A 57 4.54 16.01 5.85
N ILE A 58 5.22 14.87 6.00
CA ILE A 58 5.93 14.50 7.23
C ILE A 58 6.93 15.59 7.61
N SER A 59 7.65 16.14 6.62
CA SER A 59 8.65 17.19 6.85
C SER A 59 8.06 18.57 7.17
N ASN A 60 6.82 18.88 6.76
CA ASN A 60 6.18 20.18 6.99
C ASN A 60 5.20 20.20 8.17
N ALA A 61 4.59 19.06 8.55
CA ALA A 61 3.58 18.98 9.61
C ALA A 61 3.65 17.62 10.33
N SER A 62 4.74 17.39 11.06
CA SER A 62 5.01 16.13 11.76
C SER A 62 4.00 15.77 12.86
N ALA A 63 3.18 16.72 13.35
CA ALA A 63 2.25 16.53 14.46
C ALA A 63 0.77 16.40 14.06
N HIS A 64 0.45 16.35 12.76
CA HIS A 64 -0.95 16.24 12.32
C HIS A 64 -1.46 14.79 12.45
N PRO A 65 -2.69 14.55 12.95
CA PRO A 65 -3.25 13.19 13.11
C PRO A 65 -3.28 12.36 11.82
N LEU A 66 -3.33 13.02 10.66
CA LEU A 66 -3.23 12.35 9.35
C LEU A 66 -1.85 11.71 9.12
N THR A 67 -0.78 12.31 9.62
CA THR A 67 0.58 11.76 9.52
C THR A 67 0.72 10.51 10.37
N ILE A 68 0.16 10.53 11.58
CA ILE A 68 0.12 9.37 12.50
C ILE A 68 -0.66 8.21 11.87
N MET A 69 -1.83 8.48 11.29
CA MET A 69 -2.60 7.47 10.54
C MET A 69 -1.80 6.90 9.38
N GLY A 70 -1.12 7.75 8.61
CA GLY A 70 -0.26 7.32 7.51
C GLY A 70 0.91 6.42 7.93
N TYR A 71 1.46 6.64 9.14
CA TYR A 71 2.46 5.77 9.75
C TYR A 71 1.85 4.43 10.17
N ILE A 72 0.69 4.43 10.83
CA ILE A 72 0.01 3.20 11.27
C ILE A 72 -0.33 2.30 10.07
N PHE A 73 -0.97 2.86 9.03
CA PHE A 73 -1.27 2.08 7.82
C PHE A 73 0.00 1.65 7.08
N GLY A 74 1.04 2.49 7.11
CA GLY A 74 2.35 2.15 6.54
C GLY A 74 3.03 0.99 7.26
N THR A 75 3.06 0.99 8.59
CA THR A 75 3.66 -0.08 9.39
C THR A 75 2.85 -1.37 9.29
N ILE A 76 1.52 -1.29 9.25
CA ILE A 76 0.66 -2.46 9.01
C ILE A 76 0.98 -3.08 7.66
N ALA A 77 1.05 -2.29 6.58
CA ALA A 77 1.38 -2.78 5.23
C ALA A 77 2.78 -3.41 5.15
N LEU A 78 3.77 -2.80 5.79
CA LEU A 78 5.13 -3.32 5.90
C LEU A 78 5.17 -4.63 6.68
N LEU A 79 4.47 -4.69 7.82
CA LEU A 79 4.38 -5.90 8.62
C LEU A 79 3.65 -7.01 7.87
N THR A 80 2.57 -6.70 7.14
CA THR A 80 1.88 -7.68 6.29
C THR A 80 2.81 -8.24 5.23
N THR A 81 3.58 -7.37 4.58
CA THR A 81 4.54 -7.79 3.56
C THR A 81 5.67 -8.64 4.17
N ALA A 82 6.24 -8.21 5.30
CA ALA A 82 7.28 -8.93 6.03
C ALA A 82 6.81 -10.32 6.50
N THR A 83 5.60 -10.43 7.04
CA THR A 83 5.04 -11.72 7.47
C THR A 83 4.85 -12.69 6.31
N GLN A 84 4.53 -12.18 5.10
CA GLN A 84 4.48 -13.03 3.90
C GLN A 84 5.87 -13.49 3.45
N ILE A 85 6.88 -12.62 3.52
CA ILE A 85 8.28 -12.93 3.17
C ILE A 85 8.86 -13.99 4.10
N PHE A 86 8.76 -13.77 5.41
CA PHE A 86 9.30 -14.67 6.44
C PHE A 86 8.40 -15.85 6.78
N LYS A 87 7.22 -15.94 6.15
CA LYS A 87 6.20 -16.97 6.42
C LYS A 87 5.79 -17.05 7.90
N TRP A 88 5.66 -15.90 8.57
CA TRP A 88 5.30 -15.85 9.98
C TRP A 88 3.85 -16.36 10.18
N LYS A 89 3.65 -17.30 11.10
CA LYS A 89 2.33 -17.82 11.48
C LYS A 89 1.55 -16.83 12.35
N ILE A 90 1.09 -15.74 11.75
CA ILE A 90 0.11 -14.84 12.38
C ILE A 90 -1.29 -15.24 11.90
N PRO A 91 -2.25 -15.55 12.78
CA PRO A 91 -3.52 -16.21 12.41
C PRO A 91 -4.34 -15.48 11.35
N ILE A 92 -4.28 -14.15 11.29
CA ILE A 92 -5.04 -13.32 10.31
C ILE A 92 -4.27 -13.11 9.01
N LEU A 93 -2.93 -13.14 9.06
CA LEU A 93 -2.05 -12.85 7.93
C LEU A 93 -1.49 -14.12 7.29
N CYS A 94 -1.74 -15.30 7.87
CA CYS A 94 -1.27 -16.57 7.31
C CYS A 94 -1.92 -16.86 5.95
N ASP A 95 -3.15 -16.37 5.74
CA ASP A 95 -3.85 -16.45 4.47
C ASP A 95 -3.38 -15.36 3.50
N PRO A 96 -2.74 -15.72 2.38
CA PRO A 96 -2.15 -14.74 1.46
C PRO A 96 -3.22 -13.89 0.76
N LYS A 97 -4.46 -14.38 0.63
CA LYS A 97 -5.59 -13.60 0.11
C LYS A 97 -6.00 -12.47 1.05
N ILE A 98 -6.03 -12.76 2.35
CA ILE A 98 -6.35 -11.77 3.38
C ILE A 98 -5.21 -10.76 3.49
N ALA A 99 -3.95 -11.22 3.48
CA ALA A 99 -2.79 -10.34 3.48
C ALA A 99 -2.79 -9.38 2.26
N LEU A 100 -3.18 -9.87 1.08
CA LEU A 100 -3.30 -9.05 -0.14
C LEU A 100 -4.34 -7.93 0.01
N LEU A 101 -5.53 -8.28 0.53
CA LEU A 101 -6.59 -7.31 0.80
C LEU A 101 -6.17 -6.28 1.85
N VAL A 102 -5.46 -6.71 2.90
CA VAL A 102 -4.94 -5.82 3.94
C VAL A 102 -3.95 -4.82 3.36
N VAL A 103 -2.96 -5.27 2.58
CA VAL A 103 -1.97 -4.35 1.97
C VAL A 103 -2.64 -3.42 0.94
N ALA A 104 -3.51 -3.95 0.07
CA ALA A 104 -4.24 -3.14 -0.89
C ALA A 104 -5.12 -2.08 -0.21
N GLY A 105 -5.84 -2.47 0.84
CA GLY A 105 -6.65 -1.55 1.66
C GLY A 105 -5.79 -0.47 2.32
N CYS A 106 -4.63 -0.84 2.88
CA CYS A 106 -3.70 0.13 3.46
C CYS A 106 -3.19 1.14 2.43
N ILE A 107 -2.88 0.71 1.20
CA ILE A 107 -2.44 1.60 0.12
C ILE A 107 -3.55 2.58 -0.25
N VAL A 108 -4.78 2.09 -0.48
CA VAL A 108 -5.92 2.94 -0.85
C VAL A 108 -6.23 3.96 0.25
N ILE A 109 -6.34 3.52 1.51
CA ILE A 109 -6.63 4.41 2.65
C ILE A 109 -5.52 5.47 2.79
N LYS A 110 -4.25 5.05 2.71
CA LYS A 110 -3.11 5.98 2.79
C LYS A 110 -3.08 6.98 1.63
N SER A 111 -3.44 6.56 0.43
CA SER A 111 -3.53 7.42 -0.77
C SER A 111 -4.60 8.50 -0.61
N ILE A 112 -5.74 8.14 0.00
CA ILE A 112 -6.82 9.08 0.35
C ILE A 112 -6.31 10.09 1.39
N ILE A 113 -5.75 9.60 2.50
CA ILE A 113 -5.25 10.44 3.60
C ILE A 113 -4.17 11.42 3.11
N GLY A 114 -3.19 10.95 2.34
CA GLY A 114 -2.10 11.76 1.80
C GLY A 114 -2.58 12.91 0.90
N ARG A 115 -3.79 12.80 0.34
CA ARG A 115 -4.36 13.84 -0.52
C ARG A 115 -5.36 14.77 0.18
N PHE A 116 -6.03 14.33 1.23
CA PHE A 116 -6.83 15.22 2.08
C PHE A 116 -5.97 16.10 3.00
N ALA A 117 -4.75 15.67 3.34
CA ALA A 117 -3.80 16.48 4.12
C ALA A 117 -3.50 17.88 3.53
N PRO A 118 -3.17 18.05 2.23
CA PRO A 118 -2.97 19.38 1.63
C PRO A 118 -4.19 20.30 1.61
N LEU A 119 -5.39 19.74 1.66
CA LEU A 119 -6.65 20.49 1.55
C LEU A 119 -7.14 20.98 2.91
N ILE A 120 -6.77 20.29 3.98
CA ILE A 120 -7.14 20.61 5.37
C ILE A 120 -6.07 21.49 6.04
N VAL A 121 -4.79 21.27 5.70
CA VAL A 121 -3.66 22.06 6.21
C VAL A 121 -3.29 23.09 5.14
N LYS A 122 -3.96 24.25 5.15
CA LYS A 122 -3.55 25.44 4.39
C LYS A 122 -2.87 26.43 5.31
#